data_AF-A0A3D4YMF8-F1
#
_entry.id   AF-A0A3D4YMF8-F1
#
_cell.length_a   1.000
_cell.length_b   1.000
_cell.length_c   1.000
_cell.angle_alpha   90.00
_cell.angle_beta   90.00
_cell.angle_gamma   90.00
#
_symmetry.space_group_name_H-M   'P 1'
#
loop_
_entity.id
_entity.type
_entity.pdbx_description
1 polymer ?
#
loop_
_entity_poly.entity_id
_entity_poly.type
_entity_poly.pdbx_seq_one_letter_code
_entity_poly.pdbx_strand_id
1 'polypeptide(L)' 'MAKNLREKDVMMCRSCGNEERASEGYPCSDCGTFVCIICNFRGVTLCKSCRAKRPEPPLTPINSTKIDWPEH' A
#
# COMPACT_ATOMS: atom_id res chain seq x y z
N MET A 1 28.44 23.06 2.13
CA MET A 1 28.65 21.60 2.04
C MET A 1 27.28 20.93 1.90
N ALA A 2 26.79 20.75 0.67
CA ALA A 2 25.54 20.03 0.43
C ALA A 2 25.80 18.53 0.63
N LYS A 3 25.63 18.07 1.88
CA LYS A 3 25.79 16.67 2.27
C LYS A 3 24.76 15.87 1.47
N ASN A 4 25.22 14.94 0.65
CA ASN A 4 24.42 14.11 -0.27
C ASN A 4 23.34 13.34 0.52
N LEU A 5 22.18 13.95 0.73
CA LEU A 5 21.05 13.39 1.49
C LEU A 5 20.25 12.35 0.68
N ARG A 6 20.52 12.24 -0.62
CA ARG A 6 19.74 11.42 -1.56
C ARG A 6 19.98 9.92 -1.37
N GLU A 7 21.21 9.53 -1.04
CA GLU A 7 21.59 8.12 -0.90
C GLU A 7 21.14 7.50 0.44
N LYS A 8 20.87 8.33 1.46
CA LYS A 8 20.51 7.87 2.81
C LYS A 8 19.02 7.58 3.00
N ASP A 9 18.18 8.05 2.09
CA ASP A 9 16.74 7.96 2.22
C ASP A 9 16.15 6.74 1.49
N VAL A 10 16.95 5.93 0.80
CA VAL A 10 16.41 4.75 0.10
C VAL A 10 16.16 3.62 1.10
N MET A 11 14.94 3.07 1.09
CA MET A 11 14.55 1.91 1.87
C MET A 11 13.75 0.90 1.03
N MET A 12 13.92 -0.38 1.35
CA MET A 12 13.19 -1.47 0.70
C MET A 12 11.76 -1.59 1.23
N CYS A 13 10.78 -1.48 0.35
CA CYS A 13 9.37 -1.70 0.65
C CYS A 13 9.13 -3.14 1.14
N ARG A 14 8.54 -3.30 2.33
CA ARG A 14 8.24 -4.64 2.88
C ARG A 14 6.96 -5.28 2.33
N SER A 15 6.32 -4.62 1.37
CA SER A 15 5.20 -5.22 0.64
C SER A 15 5.63 -5.76 -0.74
N CYS A 16 6.26 -4.93 -1.58
CA CYS A 16 6.67 -5.33 -2.94
C CYS A 16 8.15 -5.71 -3.10
N GLY A 17 9.04 -5.30 -2.19
CA GLY A 17 10.48 -5.56 -2.28
C GLY A 17 11.28 -4.53 -3.09
N ASN A 18 10.64 -3.52 -3.68
CA ASN A 18 11.34 -2.45 -4.40
C ASN A 18 11.99 -1.45 -3.44
N GLU A 19 13.11 -0.88 -3.87
CA GLU A 19 13.83 0.18 -3.17
C GLU A 19 13.27 1.55 -3.54
N GLU A 20 12.77 2.30 -2.56
CA GLU A 20 12.08 3.56 -2.77
C GLU A 20 12.49 4.57 -1.69
N ARG A 21 12.15 5.85 -1.89
CA ARG A 21 12.49 6.89 -0.91
C ARG A 21 11.60 6.77 0.34
N ALA A 22 12.26 6.59 1.49
CA ALA A 22 11.68 6.41 2.81
C ALA A 22 10.79 7.58 3.20
N SER A 23 11.22 8.79 2.89
CA SER A 23 10.49 10.03 3.17
C SER A 23 9.16 10.12 2.42
N GLU A 24 8.96 9.34 1.35
CA GLU A 24 7.75 9.36 0.53
C GLU A 24 6.81 8.18 0.82
N GLY A 25 7.24 7.19 1.61
CA GLY A 25 6.40 6.03 1.90
C GLY A 25 5.52 6.16 3.14
N TYR A 26 4.71 5.13 3.34
CA TYR A 26 3.70 5.04 4.39
C TYR A 26 4.02 3.87 5.34
N PRO A 27 3.68 3.97 6.63
CA PRO A 27 3.86 2.87 7.57
C PRO A 27 2.80 1.78 7.37
N CYS A 28 3.20 0.52 7.49
CA CYS A 28 2.29 -0.61 7.60
C CYS A 28 1.34 -0.40 8.79
N SER A 29 0.03 -0.59 8.58
CA SER A 29 -1.00 -0.34 9.60
C SER A 29 -0.92 -1.24 10.84
N ASP A 30 -0.16 -2.34 10.78
CA ASP A 30 -0.07 -3.32 11.88
C ASP A 30 1.26 -3.25 12.64
N CYS A 31 2.38 -3.08 11.93
CA CYS A 31 3.73 -3.13 12.53
C CYS A 31 4.59 -1.89 12.25
N GLY A 32 4.05 -0.88 11.57
CA GLY A 32 4.76 0.38 11.29
C GLY A 32 5.89 0.28 10.26
N THR A 33 6.12 -0.89 9.67
CA THR A 33 7.24 -1.06 8.72
C THR A 33 6.98 -0.34 7.40
N PHE A 34 8.04 0.12 6.74
CA PHE A 34 7.98 0.88 5.50
C PHE A 34 7.25 0.15 4.35
N VAL A 35 6.26 0.83 3.78
CA VAL A 35 5.54 0.50 2.55
C VAL A 35 5.68 1.67 1.58
N CYS A 36 6.12 1.43 0.35
CA CYS A 36 6.36 2.51 -0.60
C CYS A 36 5.05 3.19 -1.06
N ILE A 37 5.19 4.42 -1.57
CA ILE A 37 4.07 5.23 -2.07
C ILE A 37 3.27 4.54 -3.18
N ILE A 38 3.95 3.79 -4.06
CA ILE A 38 3.29 3.03 -5.14
C ILE A 38 2.38 1.93 -4.58
N CYS A 39 2.79 1.27 -3.50
CA CYS A 39 1.94 0.29 -2.81
C CYS A 39 0.75 0.98 -2.14
N ASN A 40 0.95 2.15 -1.53
CA ASN A 40 -0.12 2.94 -0.94
C ASN A 40 -1.18 3.36 -1.99
N PHE A 41 -0.76 3.84 -3.17
CA PHE A 41 -1.68 4.16 -4.27
C PHE A 41 -2.48 2.96 -4.79
N ARG A 42 -1.95 1.74 -4.63
CA ARG A 42 -2.64 0.48 -4.95
C ARG A 42 -3.56 0.00 -3.82
N GLY A 43 -3.72 0.77 -2.75
CA GLY A 43 -4.52 0.41 -1.58
C GLY A 43 -3.83 -0.57 -0.63
N VAL A 44 -2.53 -0.82 -0.78
CA VAL A 44 -1.80 -1.76 0.06
C VAL A 44 -1.36 -1.06 1.35
N THR A 45 -2.03 -1.37 2.46
CA THR A 45 -1.77 -0.78 3.78
C THR A 45 -0.96 -1.69 4.71
N LEU A 46 -0.76 -2.97 4.33
CA LEU A 46 -0.05 -3.97 5.11
C LEU A 46 1.24 -4.43 4.41
N CYS A 47 2.28 -4.72 5.19
CA CYS A 47 3.46 -5.41 4.70
C CYS A 47 3.14 -6.89 4.42
N LYS A 48 4.01 -7.57 3.67
CA LYS A 48 3.79 -8.97 3.26
C LYS A 48 3.55 -9.91 4.44
N SER A 49 4.29 -9.73 5.53
CA SER A 49 4.15 -10.53 6.75
C SER A 49 2.83 -10.27 7.48
N CYS A 50 2.39 -9.01 7.59
CA CYS A 50 1.13 -8.67 8.26
C CYS A 50 -0.08 -9.09 7.41
N ARG A 51 0.01 -8.97 6.09
CA ARG A 51 -1.02 -9.49 5.17
C ARG A 51 -1.18 -11.01 5.29
N ALA A 52 -0.09 -11.75 5.44
CA ALA A 52 -0.15 -13.20 5.63
C ALA A 52 -0.87 -13.62 6.93
N LYS A 53 -0.82 -12.78 7.98
CA LYS A 53 -1.55 -13.00 9.25
C LYS A 53 -3.04 -12.66 9.16
N ARG A 54 -3.41 -11.79 8.22
CA ARG A 54 -4.77 -11.34 7.98
C ARG A 54 -5.15 -11.67 6.52
N PRO A 55 -5.35 -12.95 6.18
CA PRO A 55 -5.95 -13.27 4.90
C PRO A 55 -7.30 -12.54 4.84
N GLU A 56 -7.40 -11.62 3.89
CA GLU A 56 -8.64 -10.90 3.60
C GLU A 56 -9.74 -11.96 3.38
N PRO A 57 -10.92 -11.81 4.00
CA PRO A 57 -12.04 -12.67 3.61
C PRO A 57 -12.23 -12.48 2.10
N PRO A 58 -12.45 -13.57 1.34
CA PRO A 58 -12.58 -13.48 -0.11
C PRO A 58 -13.62 -12.42 -0.45
N LEU A 59 -13.24 -11.46 -1.30
CA LEU A 59 -14.14 -10.45 -1.83
C LEU A 59 -15.24 -11.17 -2.61
N THR A 60 -16.34 -11.50 -1.93
CA THR A 60 -17.56 -11.91 -2.62
C THR A 60 -18.02 -10.67 -3.40
N PRO A 61 -18.18 -10.75 -4.73
CA PRO A 61 -18.72 -9.63 -5.48
C PRO A 61 -20.09 -9.31 -4.90
N ILE A 62 -20.21 -8.14 -4.26
CA ILE A 62 -21.50 -7.59 -3.89
C ILE A 62 -22.26 -7.39 -5.20
N ASN A 63 -23.28 -8.21 -5.41
CA ASN A 63 -24.16 -8.15 -6.56
C ASN A 63 -24.61 -6.70 -6.71
N SER A 64 -24.12 -6.01 -7.74
CA SER A 64 -24.46 -4.62 -8.02
C SER A 64 -25.94 -4.57 -8.30
N THR A 65 -26.72 -4.19 -7.29
CA THR A 65 -28.15 -3.89 -7.44
C THR A 65 -28.26 -2.92 -8.59
N LYS A 66 -28.85 -3.36 -9.71
CA LYS A 66 -29.18 -2.52 -10.86
C LYS A 66 -30.02 -1.37 -10.32
N ILE A 67 -29.43 -0.18 -10.25
CA ILE A 67 -30.19 1.05 -10.09
C ILE A 67 -30.81 1.30 -11.45
N ASP A 68 -32.08 0.93 -11.60
CA ASP A 68 -32.90 1.28 -12.75
C ASP A 68 -33.14 2.79 -12.71
N TRP A 69 -32.60 3.52 -13.69
CA TRP A 69 -32.76 4.97 -13.81
C TRP A 69 -33.69 5.23 -15.01
N PRO A 70 -34.85 5.88 -14.83
CA PRO A 70 -35.80 6.06 -15.93
C PRO A 70 -35.29 7.11 -16.92
N GLU A 71 -35.22 6.74 -18.19
CA GLU A 71 -34.93 7.65 -19.31
C GLU A 71 -36.07 8.65 -19.49
N HIS A 72 -35.75 9.94 -19.62
CA HIS A 72 -36.66 11.03 -19.94
C HIS A 72 -36.04 11.92 -21.02
#